data_AF-G5JJ74-F1
#
_entry.id   AF-G5JJ74-F1
#
_cell.length_a   1.000
_cell.length_b   1.000
_cell.length_c   1.000
_cell.angle_alpha   90.00
_cell.angle_beta   90.00
_cell.angle_gamma   90.00
#
_symmetry.space_group_name_H-M   'P 1'
#
loop_
_entity.id
_entity.type
_entity.pdbx_description
1 polymer ?
#
loop_
_entity_poly.entity_id
_entity_poly.type
_entity_poly.pdbx_seq_one_letter_code
_entity_poly.pdbx_strand_id
1 'polypeptide(L)'
;MKQKEQKGLGHAISLAQQFIGNEPFAVLLGDDIVESDIPAVKQLMDIYEQTGHSVIGVQEVAGSETHRYGIVDPLKKDDRCYEVNKFVEKPAQGTVPSNLAIMGRYVLTPEIFDYLKTQEIGTDNEIQLTNAIERMNRNHQVYAYDFEGDRFDVGEKFGFVKTTIEYALKDKEMKEELKLFFKNLKF
;
A
#
# COMPACT_ATOMS: atom_id res chain seq x y z
N MET A 1 3.95 -15.35 16.48
CA MET A 1 2.65 -15.51 15.79
C MET A 1 2.86 -16.29 14.49
N LYS A 2 1.95 -17.17 14.09
CA LYS A 2 1.98 -17.80 12.75
C LYS A 2 0.59 -17.71 12.14
N GLN A 3 0.49 -17.07 10.98
CA GLN A 3 -0.69 -17.23 10.13
C GLN A 3 -0.68 -18.68 9.61
N LYS A 4 -1.54 -19.52 10.16
CA LYS A 4 -1.60 -20.95 9.79
C LYS A 4 -2.33 -21.20 8.47
N GLU A 5 -3.19 -20.27 8.06
CA GLU A 5 -4.04 -20.34 6.87
C GLU A 5 -3.99 -18.98 6.13
N GLN A 6 -3.84 -19.02 4.80
CA GLN A 6 -3.78 -17.84 3.93
C GLN A 6 -5.19 -17.25 3.74
N LYS A 7 -5.68 -16.53 4.75
CA LYS A 7 -6.99 -15.84 4.76
C LYS A 7 -6.91 -14.36 4.38
N GLY A 8 -5.84 -13.95 3.70
CA GLY A 8 -5.60 -12.56 3.30
C GLY A 8 -4.95 -11.65 4.36
N LEU A 9 -4.65 -10.43 3.92
CA LEU A 9 -3.93 -9.40 4.69
C LEU A 9 -4.70 -8.95 5.93
N GLY A 10 -6.02 -8.77 5.84
CA GLY A 10 -6.84 -8.34 6.98
C GLY A 10 -6.80 -9.34 8.14
N HIS A 11 -6.76 -10.64 7.82
CA HIS A 11 -6.58 -11.68 8.83
C HIS A 11 -5.17 -11.66 9.45
N ALA A 12 -4.14 -11.39 8.66
CA ALA A 12 -2.77 -11.28 9.18
C ALA A 12 -2.67 -10.12 10.19
N ILE A 13 -3.29 -8.98 9.90
CA ILE A 13 -3.31 -7.81 10.79
C ILE A 13 -4.14 -8.09 12.05
N SER A 14 -5.32 -8.72 11.94
CA SER A 14 -6.17 -8.98 13.10
C SER A 14 -5.49 -9.87 14.15
N LEU A 15 -4.66 -10.84 13.73
CA LEU A 15 -3.87 -11.67 14.63
C LEU A 15 -2.81 -10.87 15.43
N ALA A 16 -2.35 -9.74 14.89
CA ALA A 16 -1.37 -8.86 15.54
C ALA A 16 -1.99 -8.01 16.66
N GLN A 17 -3.33 -7.91 16.74
CA GLN A 17 -4.04 -7.11 17.75
C GLN A 17 -3.57 -7.40 19.19
N GLN A 18 -3.31 -8.67 19.52
CA GLN A 18 -2.89 -9.07 20.87
C GLN A 18 -1.55 -8.45 21.31
N PHE A 19 -0.71 -8.04 20.36
CA PHE A 19 0.59 -7.41 20.62
C PHE A 19 0.51 -5.88 20.58
N ILE A 20 -0.32 -5.34 19.68
CA ILE A 20 -0.48 -3.89 19.49
C ILE A 20 -1.36 -3.28 20.58
N GLY A 21 -2.38 -4.01 21.05
CA GLY A 21 -3.32 -3.49 22.04
C GLY A 21 -4.18 -2.37 21.47
N ASN A 22 -4.19 -1.22 22.15
CA ASN A 22 -5.01 -0.06 21.80
C ASN A 22 -4.14 1.16 21.42
N GLU A 23 -3.08 0.91 20.66
CA GLU A 23 -2.16 1.93 20.17
C GLU A 23 -2.21 2.02 18.64
N PRO A 24 -1.95 3.20 18.05
CA PRO A 24 -1.77 3.33 16.61
C PRO A 24 -0.54 2.54 16.15
N PHE A 25 -0.59 2.02 14.93
CA PHE A 25 0.49 1.19 14.40
C PHE A 25 0.67 1.35 12.89
N ALA A 26 1.89 1.09 12.42
CA ALA A 26 2.19 1.07 11.00
C ALA A 26 2.09 -0.34 10.42
N VAL A 27 1.61 -0.43 9.18
CA VAL A 27 1.66 -1.66 8.36
C VAL A 27 2.51 -1.38 7.13
N LEU A 28 3.47 -2.26 6.87
CA LEU A 28 4.35 -2.20 5.70
C LEU A 28 4.27 -3.55 5.00
N LEU A 29 3.81 -3.54 3.74
CA LEU A 29 3.83 -4.74 2.89
C LEU A 29 5.26 -4.97 2.42
N GLY A 30 5.75 -6.20 2.62
CA GLY A 30 7.15 -6.57 2.39
C GLY A 30 7.53 -6.73 0.91
N ASP A 31 6.52 -6.83 0.06
CA ASP A 31 6.61 -6.86 -1.41
C ASP A 31 6.63 -5.47 -2.05
N ASP A 32 6.38 -4.42 -1.26
CA ASP A 32 6.53 -3.04 -1.68
C ASP A 32 7.82 -2.46 -1.12
N ILE A 33 8.81 -2.24 -1.99
CA ILE A 33 10.02 -1.50 -1.66
C ILE A 33 9.78 -0.04 -2.05
N VAL A 34 10.02 0.88 -1.12
CA VAL A 34 9.90 2.32 -1.39
C VAL A 34 11.23 2.97 -1.07
N GLU A 35 11.81 3.63 -2.07
CA GLU A 35 13.02 4.41 -1.94
C GLU A 35 12.68 5.89 -1.90
N SER A 36 13.13 6.58 -0.85
CA SER A 36 12.86 7.99 -0.64
C SER A 36 13.87 8.56 0.36
N ASP A 37 14.17 9.86 0.23
CA ASP A 37 14.99 10.58 1.20
C ASP A 37 14.32 10.59 2.59
N ILE A 38 13.00 10.77 2.63
CA ILE A 38 12.19 10.66 3.85
C ILE A 38 11.39 9.37 3.77
N PRO A 39 11.57 8.39 4.70
CA PRO A 39 10.84 7.13 4.64
C PRO A 39 9.33 7.33 4.48
N ALA A 40 8.71 6.66 3.51
CA ALA A 40 7.27 6.86 3.20
C ALA A 40 6.37 6.70 4.44
N VAL A 41 6.66 5.73 5.30
CA VAL A 41 5.92 5.55 6.56
C VAL A 41 6.06 6.76 7.50
N LYS A 42 7.23 7.43 7.54
CA LYS A 42 7.42 8.64 8.36
C LYS A 42 6.55 9.78 7.84
N GLN A 43 6.47 9.96 6.53
CA GLN A 43 5.58 10.97 5.93
C GLN A 43 4.11 10.73 6.33
N LEU A 44 3.64 9.47 6.33
CA LEU A 44 2.29 9.12 6.81
C LEU A 44 2.13 9.38 8.31
N MET A 45 3.15 9.07 9.12
CA MET A 45 3.13 9.34 10.56
C MET A 45 3.02 10.84 10.84
N ASP A 46 3.67 11.69 10.04
CA ASP A 46 3.59 13.15 10.22
C ASP A 46 2.16 13.66 9.98
N ILE A 47 1.41 13.06 9.04
CA ILE A 47 -0.01 13.35 8.82
C ILE A 47 -0.87 12.80 9.97
N TYR A 48 -0.55 11.61 10.47
CA TYR A 48 -1.21 11.04 11.64
C TYR A 48 -1.04 11.94 12.88
N GLU A 49 0.17 12.46 13.12
CA GLU A 49 0.47 13.35 14.24
C GLU A 49 -0.33 14.67 14.17
N GLN A 50 -0.63 15.16 12.96
CA GLN A 50 -1.42 16.37 12.74
C GLN A 50 -2.93 16.13 12.86
N THR A 51 -3.42 15.00 12.37
CA THR A 51 -4.85 14.74 12.21
C THR A 51 -5.43 13.85 13.31
N GLY A 52 -4.62 12.97 13.90
CA GLY A 52 -5.06 11.90 14.80
C GLY A 52 -5.81 10.76 14.10
N HIS A 53 -5.88 10.77 12.77
CA HIS A 53 -6.68 9.84 11.97
C HIS A 53 -5.80 8.85 11.19
N SER A 54 -6.35 7.67 10.88
CA SER A 54 -5.65 6.69 10.04
C SER A 54 -5.26 7.30 8.69
N VAL A 55 -4.04 6.99 8.23
CA VAL A 55 -3.47 7.53 6.98
C VAL A 55 -2.99 6.38 6.10
N ILE A 56 -3.45 6.38 4.85
CA ILE A 56 -3.10 5.36 3.85
C ILE A 56 -2.18 5.96 2.80
N GLY A 57 -1.04 5.33 2.56
CA GLY A 57 -0.12 5.75 1.51
C GLY A 57 -0.71 5.43 0.15
N VAL A 58 -0.72 6.41 -0.74
CA VAL A 58 -1.16 6.26 -2.13
C VAL A 58 -0.12 6.80 -3.09
N GLN A 59 -0.18 6.39 -4.35
CA GLN A 59 0.49 7.05 -5.46
C GLN A 59 -0.37 6.92 -6.72
N GLU A 60 -0.19 7.83 -7.67
CA GLU A 60 -0.85 7.74 -8.96
C GLU A 60 -0.28 6.57 -9.79
N VAL A 61 -1.17 5.81 -10.44
CA VAL A 61 -0.81 4.75 -11.39
C VAL A 61 -1.41 5.01 -12.76
N ALA A 62 -0.91 4.32 -13.79
CA ALA A 62 -1.54 4.35 -15.10
C ALA A 62 -2.98 3.81 -15.00
N GLY A 63 -3.92 4.44 -15.71
CA GLY A 63 -5.34 4.04 -15.69
C GLY A 63 -5.56 2.55 -16.02
N SER A 64 -4.72 1.98 -16.89
CA SER A 64 -4.71 0.55 -17.24
C SER A 64 -4.36 -0.37 -16.08
N GLU A 65 -3.70 0.11 -15.03
CA GLU A 65 -3.24 -0.68 -13.90
C GLU A 65 -4.15 -0.59 -12.67
N THR A 66 -5.12 0.34 -12.67
CA THR A 66 -5.99 0.63 -11.53
C THR A 66 -6.76 -0.59 -10.99
N HIS A 67 -7.17 -1.50 -11.87
CA HIS A 67 -7.88 -2.74 -11.50
C HIS A 67 -7.04 -3.72 -10.67
N ARG A 68 -5.72 -3.52 -10.58
CA ARG A 68 -4.80 -4.36 -9.80
C ARG A 68 -4.71 -3.95 -8.33
N TYR A 69 -5.18 -2.76 -7.98
CA TYR A 69 -4.95 -2.13 -6.67
C TYR A 69 -6.26 -1.75 -5.99
N GLY A 70 -6.19 -1.48 -4.68
CA GLY A 70 -7.21 -0.68 -4.02
C GLY A 70 -7.11 0.77 -4.50
N ILE A 71 -8.22 1.37 -4.91
CA ILE A 71 -8.29 2.74 -5.44
C ILE A 71 -9.03 3.64 -4.47
N VAL A 72 -8.53 4.86 -4.32
CA VAL A 72 -9.12 5.92 -3.49
C VAL A 72 -10.03 6.81 -4.33
N ASP A 73 -11.20 7.12 -3.81
CA ASP A 73 -12.08 8.19 -4.30
C ASP A 73 -11.87 9.45 -3.44
N PRO A 74 -11.10 10.44 -3.89
CA PRO A 74 -10.78 11.62 -3.09
C PRO A 74 -11.98 12.57 -3.00
N LEU A 75 -12.27 13.07 -1.80
CA LEU A 75 -13.29 14.08 -1.55
C LEU A 75 -12.72 15.50 -1.66
N LYS A 76 -11.61 15.74 -0.95
CA LYS A 76 -10.91 17.03 -0.89
C LYS A 76 -9.41 16.78 -0.82
N LYS A 77 -8.66 17.66 -1.46
CA LYS A 77 -7.19 17.63 -1.48
C LYS A 77 -6.66 18.86 -0.77
N ASP A 78 -5.70 18.65 0.13
CA ASP A 78 -4.83 19.68 0.70
C ASP A 78 -3.38 19.25 0.49
N ASP A 79 -2.71 19.93 -0.43
CA ASP A 79 -1.40 19.53 -0.96
C ASP A 79 -1.35 18.05 -1.37
N ARG A 80 -0.60 17.20 -0.67
CA ARG A 80 -0.48 15.75 -0.96
C ARG A 80 -1.41 14.89 -0.11
N CYS A 81 -2.19 15.50 0.78
CA CYS A 81 -3.14 14.84 1.66
C CYS A 81 -4.56 14.91 1.09
N TYR A 82 -5.31 13.82 1.23
CA TYR A 82 -6.66 13.68 0.70
C TYR A 82 -7.61 13.24 1.81
N GLU A 83 -8.68 14.00 2.01
CA GLU A 83 -9.90 13.47 2.65
C GLU A 83 -10.53 12.49 1.67
N VAL A 84 -10.87 11.29 2.14
CA VAL A 84 -11.34 10.21 1.27
C VAL A 84 -12.85 10.03 1.39
N ASN A 85 -13.54 10.05 0.25
CA ASN A 85 -14.95 9.69 0.16
C ASN A 85 -15.13 8.17 0.28
N LYS A 86 -14.33 7.40 -0.47
CA LYS A 86 -14.46 5.94 -0.55
C LYS A 86 -13.14 5.25 -0.87
N PHE A 87 -12.94 4.07 -0.29
CA PHE A 87 -11.90 3.12 -0.73
C PHE A 87 -12.54 1.95 -1.48
N VAL A 88 -11.95 1.56 -2.62
CA VAL A 88 -12.49 0.51 -3.50
C VAL A 88 -11.43 -0.54 -3.77
N GLU A 89 -11.62 -1.77 -3.29
CA GLU A 89 -10.71 -2.89 -3.55
C GLU A 89 -10.86 -3.41 -4.99
N LYS A 90 -9.76 -3.43 -5.76
CA LYS A 90 -9.65 -4.00 -7.12
C LYS A 90 -10.88 -3.69 -8.01
N PRO A 91 -11.13 -2.40 -8.31
CA PRO A 91 -12.29 -2.03 -9.12
C PRO A 91 -12.21 -2.63 -10.53
N ALA A 92 -13.38 -2.79 -11.16
CA ALA A 92 -13.43 -3.20 -12.56
C ALA A 92 -12.77 -2.13 -13.46
N GLN A 93 -12.17 -2.57 -14.56
CA GLN A 93 -11.55 -1.64 -15.51
C GLN A 93 -12.58 -0.62 -16.02
N GLY A 94 -12.20 0.65 -15.97
CA GLY A 94 -13.07 1.76 -16.41
C GLY A 94 -14.14 2.18 -15.40
N THR A 95 -14.23 1.57 -14.21
CA THR A 95 -15.18 1.99 -13.16
C THR A 95 -14.51 2.76 -12.02
N VAL A 96 -13.27 3.18 -12.22
CA VAL A 96 -12.44 3.75 -11.16
C VAL A 96 -12.77 5.23 -10.92
N PRO A 97 -12.85 5.66 -9.64
CA PRO A 97 -13.14 7.04 -9.29
C PRO A 97 -11.92 7.96 -9.48
N SER A 98 -10.72 7.40 -9.44
CA SER A 98 -9.45 8.10 -9.66
C SER A 98 -8.36 7.12 -10.11
N ASN A 99 -7.14 7.63 -10.27
CA ASN A 99 -5.92 6.85 -10.48
C ASN A 99 -5.03 6.74 -9.22
N LEU A 100 -5.53 7.15 -8.04
CA LEU A 100 -4.81 7.05 -6.77
C LEU A 100 -4.93 5.63 -6.22
N ALA A 101 -3.84 4.87 -6.33
CA ALA A 101 -3.77 3.49 -5.85
C ALA A 101 -3.12 3.43 -4.47
N ILE A 102 -3.63 2.53 -3.62
CA ILE A 102 -3.10 2.24 -2.28
C ILE A 102 -1.75 1.53 -2.42
N MET A 103 -0.73 2.07 -1.76
CA MET A 103 0.66 1.63 -1.87
C MET A 103 1.18 1.17 -0.50
N GLY A 104 0.88 -0.08 -0.14
CA GLY A 104 1.53 -0.93 0.87
C GLY A 104 2.03 -0.33 2.20
N ARG A 105 1.58 0.86 2.57
CA ARG A 105 2.02 1.67 3.70
C ARG A 105 0.78 2.25 4.35
N TYR A 106 0.63 1.96 5.63
CA TYR A 106 -0.55 2.35 6.39
C TYR A 106 -0.09 2.81 7.76
N VAL A 107 -0.71 3.85 8.29
CA VAL A 107 -0.72 4.19 9.70
C VAL A 107 -2.17 4.07 10.16
N LEU A 108 -2.46 3.09 11.01
CA LEU A 108 -3.81 2.72 11.39
C LEU A 108 -4.04 3.00 12.86
N THR A 109 -5.23 3.51 13.17
CA THR A 109 -5.73 3.63 14.53
C THR A 109 -6.33 2.30 15.00
N PRO A 110 -6.37 2.02 16.31
CA PRO A 110 -6.77 0.70 16.83
C PRO A 110 -8.20 0.29 16.49
N GLU A 111 -9.09 1.25 16.16
CA GLU A 111 -10.47 0.98 15.74
C GLU A 111 -10.54 0.01 14.55
N ILE A 112 -9.52 -0.01 13.68
CA ILE A 112 -9.47 -0.93 12.53
C ILE A 112 -9.67 -2.39 12.93
N PHE A 113 -9.24 -2.79 14.13
CA PHE A 113 -9.40 -4.16 14.60
C PHE A 113 -10.87 -4.55 14.77
N ASP A 114 -11.74 -3.63 15.17
CA ASP A 114 -13.17 -3.92 15.33
C ASP A 114 -13.86 -4.09 13.97
N TYR A 115 -13.41 -3.34 12.96
CA TYR A 115 -13.83 -3.54 11.57
C TYR A 115 -13.31 -4.86 10.99
N LEU A 116 -12.05 -5.22 11.28
CA LEU A 116 -11.45 -6.49 10.84
C LEU A 116 -12.10 -7.72 11.49
N LYS A 117 -12.48 -7.66 12.77
CA LYS A 117 -13.17 -8.76 13.48
C LYS A 117 -14.50 -9.15 12.82
N THR A 118 -15.19 -8.16 12.27
CA THR A 118 -16.52 -8.32 11.64
C THR A 118 -16.46 -8.29 10.12
N GLN A 119 -15.24 -8.28 9.54
CA GLN A 119 -15.06 -8.19 8.10
C GLN A 119 -15.40 -9.53 7.44
N GLU A 120 -16.40 -9.49 6.56
CA GLU A 120 -16.74 -10.61 5.69
C GLU A 120 -15.65 -10.83 4.63
N ILE A 121 -15.59 -12.07 4.15
CA ILE A 121 -14.71 -12.49 3.07
C ILE A 121 -15.07 -11.69 1.80
N GLY A 122 -14.07 -11.07 1.18
CA GLY A 122 -14.21 -10.27 -0.03
C GLY A 122 -13.65 -10.96 -1.27
N THR A 123 -12.97 -10.17 -2.10
CA THR A 123 -12.29 -10.63 -3.31
C THR A 123 -11.28 -11.73 -2.99
N ASP A 124 -11.11 -12.68 -3.92
CA ASP A 124 -10.16 -13.79 -3.83
C ASP A 124 -10.39 -14.73 -2.63
N ASN A 125 -11.60 -14.72 -2.04
CA ASN A 125 -11.95 -15.50 -0.85
C ASN A 125 -11.10 -15.15 0.38
N GLU A 126 -10.69 -13.88 0.48
CA GLU A 126 -9.81 -13.34 1.53
C GLU A 126 -10.46 -12.23 2.36
N ILE A 127 -9.99 -12.04 3.60
CA ILE A 127 -10.32 -10.88 4.42
C ILE A 127 -9.47 -9.69 3.94
N GLN A 128 -10.11 -8.80 3.18
CA GLN A 128 -9.46 -7.64 2.57
C GLN A 128 -9.37 -6.46 3.54
N LEU A 129 -8.16 -5.92 3.70
CA LEU A 129 -7.92 -4.75 4.56
C LEU A 129 -8.64 -3.50 4.04
N THR A 130 -8.62 -3.27 2.72
CA THR A 130 -9.27 -2.11 2.08
C THR A 130 -10.77 -2.04 2.39
N ASN A 131 -11.45 -3.19 2.41
CA ASN A 131 -12.88 -3.24 2.75
C ASN A 131 -13.14 -2.88 4.21
N ALA A 132 -12.25 -3.28 5.13
CA ALA A 132 -12.34 -2.89 6.53
C ALA A 132 -12.04 -1.38 6.72
N ILE A 133 -11.06 -0.85 6.01
CA ILE A 133 -10.74 0.59 5.98
C ILE A 133 -11.94 1.39 5.44
N GLU A 134 -12.57 0.95 4.36
CA GLU A 134 -13.78 1.59 3.80
C GLU A 134 -14.92 1.62 4.82
N ARG A 135 -15.16 0.51 5.52
CA ARG A 135 -16.19 0.47 6.58
C ARG A 135 -15.85 1.39 7.74
N MET A 136 -14.56 1.48 8.10
CA MET A 136 -14.07 2.41 9.11
C MET A 136 -14.26 3.86 8.68
N ASN A 137 -13.93 4.19 7.43
CA ASN A 137 -14.00 5.55 6.85
C ASN A 137 -15.39 6.19 6.99
N ARG A 138 -16.45 5.37 6.98
CA ARG A 138 -17.84 5.85 7.14
C ARG A 138 -18.16 6.39 8.53
N ASN A 139 -17.42 5.96 9.55
CA ASN A 139 -17.65 6.33 10.94
C ASN A 139 -16.48 7.14 11.53
N HIS A 140 -15.27 6.92 11.02
CA HIS A 140 -14.03 7.58 11.44
C HIS A 140 -13.28 8.00 10.18
N GLN A 141 -13.04 9.30 10.00
CA GLN A 141 -12.31 9.81 8.84
C GLN A 141 -10.97 9.08 8.67
N VAL A 142 -10.69 8.64 7.45
CA VAL A 142 -9.40 8.13 7.01
C VAL A 142 -8.85 9.03 5.92
N TYR A 143 -7.57 9.34 5.98
CA TYR A 143 -6.88 10.13 4.98
C TYR A 143 -6.09 9.23 4.03
N ALA A 144 -5.93 9.68 2.80
CA ALA A 144 -4.93 9.17 1.88
C ALA A 144 -3.81 10.20 1.72
N TYR A 145 -2.57 9.75 1.65
CA TYR A 145 -1.42 10.63 1.47
C TYR A 145 -0.57 10.15 0.30
N ASP A 146 -0.45 10.99 -0.72
CA ASP A 146 0.42 10.76 -1.87
C ASP A 146 1.87 10.96 -1.44
N PHE A 147 2.54 9.92 -0.96
CA PHE A 147 3.90 10.06 -0.41
C PHE A 147 4.94 10.24 -1.52
N GLU A 148 6.06 10.87 -1.15
CA GLU A 148 7.22 11.02 -2.03
C GLU A 148 8.14 9.80 -1.95
N GLY A 149 8.52 9.29 -3.12
CA GLY A 149 9.43 8.15 -3.25
C GLY A 149 9.14 7.32 -4.49
N ASP A 150 10.15 6.55 -4.91
CA ASP A 150 10.02 5.57 -5.97
C ASP A 150 9.61 4.22 -5.38
N ARG A 151 8.43 3.72 -5.78
CA ARG A 151 7.93 2.40 -5.41
C ARG A 151 8.39 1.35 -6.42
N PHE A 152 8.87 0.23 -5.89
CA PHE A 152 9.21 -0.97 -6.62
C PHE A 152 8.37 -2.13 -6.08
N ASP A 153 7.52 -2.67 -6.96
CA ASP A 153 6.70 -3.85 -6.70
C ASP A 153 7.52 -5.12 -6.98
N VAL A 154 7.89 -5.83 -5.91
CA VAL A 154 8.62 -7.10 -6.01
C VAL A 154 7.73 -8.33 -5.78
N GLY A 155 6.42 -8.14 -5.67
CA GLY A 155 5.45 -9.23 -5.54
C GLY A 155 5.26 -9.99 -6.86
N GLU A 156 5.41 -9.29 -8.00
CA GLU A 156 5.31 -9.88 -9.34
C GLU A 156 6.67 -10.29 -9.90
N LYS A 157 6.71 -11.39 -10.67
CA LYS A 157 7.96 -11.95 -11.22
C LYS A 157 8.75 -10.93 -12.06
N PHE A 158 8.05 -10.19 -12.92
CA PHE A 158 8.69 -9.17 -13.75
C PHE A 158 9.15 -7.98 -12.91
N GLY A 159 8.33 -7.55 -11.95
CA GLY A 159 8.66 -6.48 -11.02
C GLY A 159 9.91 -6.79 -10.19
N PHE A 160 10.02 -8.02 -9.67
CA PHE A 160 11.20 -8.50 -8.97
C PHE A 160 12.49 -8.41 -9.81
N VAL A 161 12.45 -8.91 -11.05
CA VAL A 161 13.62 -8.86 -11.96
C VAL A 161 13.97 -7.42 -12.31
N LYS A 162 12.99 -6.61 -12.69
CA LYS A 162 13.17 -5.19 -13.02
C LYS A 162 13.81 -4.44 -11.86
N THR A 163 13.24 -4.58 -10.67
CA THR A 163 13.74 -3.93 -9.44
C THR A 163 15.16 -4.36 -9.13
N THR A 164 15.46 -5.65 -9.22
CA THR A 164 16.82 -6.17 -8.99
C THR A 164 17.83 -5.54 -9.94
N ILE A 165 17.48 -5.42 -11.23
CA ILE A 165 18.32 -4.75 -12.23
C ILE A 165 18.49 -3.27 -11.91
N GLU A 166 17.40 -2.55 -11.62
CA GLU A 166 17.45 -1.11 -11.30
C GLU A 166 18.32 -0.81 -10.09
N TYR A 167 18.23 -1.61 -9.03
CA TYR A 167 19.12 -1.49 -7.86
C TYR A 167 20.57 -1.84 -8.18
N ALA A 168 20.81 -2.91 -8.94
CA ALA A 168 22.17 -3.27 -9.35
C ALA A 168 22.83 -2.17 -10.20
N LEU A 169 22.06 -1.45 -11.02
CA LEU A 169 22.56 -0.33 -11.83
C LEU A 169 22.93 0.92 -11.02
N LYS A 170 22.58 0.99 -9.73
CA LYS A 170 23.03 2.06 -8.81
C LYS A 170 24.44 1.83 -8.29
N ASP A 171 24.84 0.56 -8.14
CA ASP A 171 26.21 0.22 -7.81
C ASP A 171 27.11 0.35 -9.06
N LYS A 172 28.27 0.98 -8.90
CA LYS A 172 29.13 1.32 -10.04
C LYS A 172 29.77 0.09 -10.69
N GLU A 173 30.16 -0.90 -9.91
CA GLU A 173 30.83 -2.11 -10.40
C GLU A 173 29.81 -3.00 -11.11
N MET A 174 28.70 -3.30 -10.43
CA MET A 174 27.56 -4.05 -10.98
C MET A 174 27.00 -3.43 -12.25
N LYS A 175 26.92 -2.09 -12.31
CA LYS A 175 26.45 -1.38 -13.51
C LYS A 175 27.31 -1.66 -14.74
N GLU A 176 28.63 -1.63 -14.59
CA GLU A 176 29.54 -1.87 -15.72
C GLU A 176 29.52 -3.34 -16.15
N GLU A 177 29.46 -4.28 -15.20
CA GLU A 177 29.27 -5.70 -15.50
C GLU A 177 27.96 -5.99 -16.23
N LEU A 178 26.83 -5.42 -15.76
CA LEU A 178 25.52 -5.58 -16.37
C LEU A 178 25.45 -4.99 -17.78
N LYS A 179 26.08 -3.82 -18.02
CA LYS A 179 26.15 -3.25 -19.37
C LYS A 179 26.87 -4.18 -20.35
N LEU A 180 27.98 -4.81 -19.92
CA LEU A 180 28.70 -5.78 -20.74
C LEU A 180 27.86 -7.03 -20.99
N PHE A 181 27.20 -7.53 -19.94
CA PHE A 181 26.29 -8.67 -20.04
C PHE A 181 25.15 -8.41 -21.04
N PHE A 182 24.45 -7.28 -20.92
CA PHE A 182 23.34 -6.93 -21.82
C PHE A 182 23.77 -6.76 -23.28
N LYS A 183 24.97 -6.24 -23.55
CA LYS A 183 25.51 -6.16 -24.94
C LYS A 183 25.73 -7.53 -25.57
N ASN A 184 25.99 -8.56 -24.76
CA ASN A 184 26.25 -9.92 -25.23
C ASN A 184 24.98 -10.77 -25.33
N LEU A 185 23.83 -10.27 -24.84
CA LEU A 185 22.55 -10.93 -25.02
C LEU A 185 22.11 -10.84 -26.48
N LYS A 186 21.60 -11.96 -27.01
CA LYS A 186 20.93 -12.02 -28.30
C LYS A 186 19.44 -12.13 -28.01
N PHE A 187 18.71 -11.06 -28.31
CA PHE A 187 17.24 -11.05 -28.35
C PHE A 187 16.77 -11.20 -29.79
#